data_AF-A0AAU7T8Y4-F1
#
_entry.id   AF-A0AAU7T8Y4-F1
#
_cell.length_a   1.000
_cell.length_b   1.000
_cell.length_c   1.000
_cell.angle_alpha   90.00
_cell.angle_beta   90.00
_cell.angle_gamma   90.00
#
_symmetry.space_group_name_H-M   'P 1'
#
loop_
_entity.id
_entity.type
_entity.pdbx_description
1 polymer ?
#
loop_
_entity_poly.entity_id
_entity_poly.type
_entity_poly.pdbx_seq_one_letter_code
_entity_poly.pdbx_strand_id
1 'polypeptide(L)'
;MDAARGVLVELCESGSPVVRRDRVDELLAVAVRRWRPYPRRNPRRPADLALRTEDLAKGLRDAFEPEPGLVGPLMQDYRHVAGALARELVRQSG
;
A
#
# COMPACT_ATOMS: atom_id res chain seq x y z
N MET A 1 1.09 -14.27 0.17
CA MET A 1 0.01 -13.42 -0.38
C MET A 1 -1.19 -13.40 0.55
N ASP A 2 -1.60 -14.54 1.09
CA ASP A 2 -2.78 -14.68 1.95
C ASP A 2 -2.76 -13.79 3.21
N ALA A 3 -1.60 -13.65 3.88
CA ALA A 3 -1.47 -12.75 5.04
C ALA A 3 -1.70 -11.27 4.69
N ALA A 4 -1.13 -10.79 3.57
CA ALA A 4 -1.33 -9.42 3.10
C ALA A 4 -2.79 -9.18 2.66
N ARG A 5 -3.44 -10.19 2.08
CA ARG A 5 -4.87 -10.17 1.78
C ARG A 5 -5.71 -10.10 3.06
N GLY A 6 -5.37 -10.92 4.06
CA GLY A 6 -6.03 -10.95 5.36
C GLY A 6 -6.02 -9.57 6.04
N VAL A 7 -4.86 -8.90 6.07
CA VAL A 7 -4.72 -7.53 6.60
C VAL A 7 -5.65 -6.54 5.90
N LEU A 8 -5.84 -6.65 4.58
CA LEU A 8 -6.78 -5.77 3.87
C LEU A 8 -8.24 -6.07 4.21
N VAL A 9 -8.59 -7.35 4.41
CA VAL A 9 -9.93 -7.72 4.88
C VAL A 9 -10.17 -7.16 6.28
N GLU A 10 -9.23 -7.30 7.19
CA GLU A 10 -9.31 -6.76 8.56
C GLU A 10 -9.46 -5.23 8.55
N LEU A 11 -8.66 -4.51 7.74
CA LEU A 11 -8.75 -3.06 7.59
C LEU A 11 -10.10 -2.62 7.00
N CYS A 12 -10.66 -3.40 6.08
CA CYS A 12 -12.00 -3.16 5.56
C CYS A 12 -13.06 -3.33 6.66
N GLU A 13 -12.95 -4.39 7.46
CA GLU A 13 -13.90 -4.72 8.52
C GLU A 13 -13.79 -3.76 9.72
N SER A 14 -12.61 -3.16 9.94
CA SER A 14 -12.40 -2.10 10.93
C SER A 14 -12.84 -0.70 10.44
N GLY A 15 -13.41 -0.59 9.24
CA GLY A 15 -13.96 0.66 8.72
C GLY A 15 -12.95 1.59 8.04
N SER A 16 -11.86 1.06 7.48
CA SER A 16 -10.94 1.88 6.67
C SER A 16 -11.69 2.56 5.52
N PRO A 17 -11.54 3.89 5.34
CA PRO A 17 -12.26 4.61 4.29
C PRO A 17 -11.70 4.33 2.89
N VAL A 18 -10.48 3.81 2.78
CA VAL A 18 -9.76 3.60 1.51
C VAL A 18 -9.65 2.12 1.11
N VAL A 19 -10.12 1.19 1.95
CA VAL A 19 -10.15 -0.23 1.63
C VAL A 19 -11.60 -0.66 1.46
N ARG A 20 -11.94 -1.09 0.24
CA ARG A 20 -13.27 -1.62 -0.07
C ARG A 20 -13.22 -3.12 -0.27
N ARG A 21 -14.21 -3.84 0.26
CA ARG A 21 -14.31 -5.31 0.21
C ARG A 21 -14.27 -5.87 -1.22
N ASP A 22 -14.92 -5.19 -2.15
CA ASP A 22 -14.97 -5.54 -3.58
C ASP A 22 -13.66 -5.27 -4.33
N ARG A 23 -12.70 -4.55 -3.72
CA ARG A 23 -11.43 -4.15 -4.34
C ARG A 23 -10.19 -4.68 -3.62
N VAL A 24 -10.34 -5.54 -2.61
CA VAL A 24 -9.21 -6.09 -1.83
C VAL A 24 -8.14 -6.71 -2.73
N ASP A 25 -8.55 -7.53 -3.70
CA ASP A 25 -7.63 -8.24 -4.58
C ASP A 25 -6.93 -7.29 -5.58
N GLU A 26 -7.65 -6.27 -6.06
CA GLU A 26 -7.09 -5.21 -6.91
C GLU A 26 -6.05 -4.38 -6.14
N LEU A 27 -6.38 -3.97 -4.91
CA LEU A 27 -5.50 -3.18 -4.04
C LEU A 27 -4.22 -3.96 -3.73
N LEU A 28 -4.36 -5.24 -3.40
CA LEU A 28 -3.22 -6.14 -3.18
C LEU A 28 -2.33 -6.27 -4.42
N ALA A 29 -2.92 -6.39 -5.62
CA ALA A 29 -2.17 -6.47 -6.87
C ALA A 29 -1.35 -5.19 -7.12
N VAL A 30 -1.96 -4.01 -6.92
CA VAL A 30 -1.25 -2.72 -7.02
C VAL A 30 -0.12 -2.65 -6.01
N ALA A 31 -0.36 -3.05 -4.76
CA ALA A 31 0.63 -3.02 -3.70
C ALA A 31 1.86 -3.85 -4.04
N VAL A 32 1.67 -5.10 -4.47
CA VAL A 32 2.77 -6.00 -4.86
C VAL A 32 3.55 -5.46 -6.05
N ARG A 33 2.84 -4.98 -7.08
CA ARG A 33 3.45 -4.39 -8.28
C ARG A 33 4.32 -3.19 -7.93
N ARG A 34 3.89 -2.38 -6.96
CA ARG A 34 4.64 -1.19 -6.51
C ARG A 34 5.83 -1.58 -5.62
N TRP A 35 5.64 -2.55 -4.74
CA TRP A 35 6.60 -2.94 -3.70
C TRP A 35 7.84 -3.66 -4.21
N ARG A 36 7.67 -4.65 -5.09
CA ARG A 36 8.76 -5.53 -5.56
C ARG A 36 9.87 -4.80 -6.32
N PRO A 37 9.58 -3.95 -7.33
CA PRO A 37 10.63 -3.32 -8.12
C PRO A 37 11.24 -2.09 -7.44
N TYR A 38 10.93 -1.80 -6.18
CA TYR A 38 11.37 -0.56 -5.53
C TYR A 38 12.90 -0.34 -5.56
N PRO A 39 13.76 -1.32 -5.20
CA PRO A 39 15.22 -1.12 -5.26
C PRO A 39 15.71 -0.84 -6.68
N ARG A 40 15.12 -1.52 -7.67
CA ARG A 40 15.44 -1.32 -9.09
C ARG A 40 15.01 0.06 -9.60
N ARG A 41 13.87 0.59 -9.12
CA ARG A 41 13.38 1.94 -9.45
C ARG A 41 14.13 3.05 -8.72
N ASN A 42 14.72 2.74 -7.56
CA ASN A 42 15.37 3.71 -6.69
C ASN A 42 16.81 3.28 -6.33
N PRO A 43 17.71 3.05 -7.32
CA PRO A 43 19.04 2.49 -7.07
C PRO A 43 19.96 3.42 -6.26
N ARG A 44 19.64 4.72 -6.20
CA ARG A 44 20.41 5.75 -5.49
C ARG A 44 19.84 6.12 -4.12
N ARG A 45 18.72 5.52 -3.72
CA ARG A 45 18.11 5.78 -2.41
C ARG A 45 18.34 4.56 -1.51
N PRO A 46 18.68 4.76 -0.23
CA PRO A 46 18.66 3.67 0.73
C PRO A 46 17.30 2.97 0.68
N ALA A 47 17.29 1.64 0.79
CA ALA A 47 16.07 0.83 0.87
C ALA A 47 15.37 0.99 2.23
N ASP A 48 15.22 2.22 2.70
CA ASP A 48 14.54 2.56 3.94
C ASP A 48 13.06 2.17 3.85
N LEU A 49 12.61 1.41 4.85
CA LEU A 49 11.24 0.96 4.99
C LEU A 49 10.25 2.13 5.00
N ALA A 50 10.61 3.26 5.62
CA ALA A 50 9.73 4.43 5.66
C ALA A 50 9.52 5.03 4.25
N LEU A 51 10.60 5.17 3.48
CA LEU A 51 10.53 5.67 2.10
C LEU A 51 9.76 4.72 1.18
N ARG A 52 9.95 3.40 1.35
CA ARG A 52 9.19 2.38 0.60
C ARG A 52 7.71 2.41 0.94
N THR A 53 7.38 2.59 2.21
CA THR A 53 6.00 2.69 2.69
C THR A 53 5.33 3.95 2.13
N GLU A 54 6.02 5.09 2.10
CA GLU A 54 5.48 6.32 1.49
C GLU A 54 5.30 6.21 -0.04
N ASP A 55 6.23 5.55 -0.77
CA ASP A 55 6.04 5.28 -2.20
C ASP A 55 4.87 4.33 -2.47
N LEU A 56 4.69 3.34 -1.59
CA LEU A 56 3.53 2.44 -1.65
C LEU A 56 2.23 3.22 -1.42
N ALA A 57 2.16 4.05 -0.38
CA ALA A 57 0.98 4.87 -0.08
C ALA A 57 0.59 5.76 -1.26
N LYS A 58 1.57 6.44 -1.87
CA LYS A 58 1.36 7.24 -3.08
C LYS A 58 0.88 6.39 -4.25
N GLY A 59 1.48 5.23 -4.46
CA GLY A 59 1.10 4.31 -5.53
C GLY A 59 -0.32 3.75 -5.39
N LEU A 60 -0.78 3.53 -4.15
CA LEU A 60 -2.17 3.14 -3.87
C LEU A 60 -3.12 4.29 -4.15
N ARG A 61 -2.85 5.47 -3.59
CA ARG A 61 -3.61 6.69 -3.86
C ARG A 61 -3.76 6.94 -5.38
N ASP A 62 -2.66 6.90 -6.11
CA ASP A 62 -2.64 7.16 -7.56
C ASP A 62 -3.46 6.14 -8.36
N ALA A 63 -3.67 4.95 -7.82
CA ALA A 63 -4.44 3.89 -8.48
C ALA A 63 -5.95 3.96 -8.17
N PHE A 64 -6.34 4.47 -7.00
CA PHE A 64 -7.71 4.40 -6.51
C PHE A 64 -8.43 5.75 -6.45
N GLU A 65 -7.69 6.86 -6.53
CA GLU A 65 -8.26 8.20 -6.51
C GLU A 65 -8.23 8.84 -7.91
N PRO A 66 -9.37 9.32 -8.43
CA PRO A 66 -9.41 9.96 -9.75
C PRO A 66 -8.62 11.26 -9.78
N GLU A 67 -8.54 11.97 -8.66
CA GLU A 67 -7.78 13.21 -8.49
C GLU A 67 -6.80 13.11 -7.31
N PRO A 68 -5.63 12.46 -7.49
CA PRO A 68 -4.68 12.20 -6.40
C PRO A 68 -4.15 13.46 -5.68
N GLY A 69 -4.27 14.64 -6.32
CA GLY A 69 -3.90 15.93 -5.73
C GLY A 69 -4.91 16.45 -4.70
N LEU A 70 -6.15 15.94 -4.69
CA LEU A 70 -7.24 16.43 -3.84
C LEU A 70 -7.59 15.51 -2.66
N VAL A 71 -6.80 14.46 -2.44
CA VAL A 71 -7.12 13.39 -1.47
C VAL A 71 -7.12 13.86 0.00
N GLY A 72 -6.48 15.00 0.29
CA GLY A 72 -6.52 15.64 1.60
C GLY A 72 -6.21 14.68 2.76
N PRO A 73 -7.11 14.57 3.76
CA PRO A 73 -6.92 13.67 4.91
C PRO A 73 -6.76 12.19 4.55
N LEU A 74 -7.36 11.71 3.45
CA LEU A 74 -7.30 10.30 3.04
C LEU A 74 -5.87 9.81 2.78
N MET A 75 -4.93 10.72 2.53
CA MET A 75 -3.51 10.35 2.42
C MET A 75 -2.99 9.68 3.72
N GLN A 76 -3.52 10.03 4.89
CA GLN A 76 -3.17 9.38 6.14
C GLN A 76 -3.70 7.94 6.20
N ASP A 77 -4.91 7.70 5.69
CA ASP A 77 -5.48 6.35 5.58
C ASP A 77 -4.67 5.50 4.60
N TYR A 78 -4.28 6.06 3.44
CA TYR A 78 -3.40 5.37 2.50
C TYR A 78 -2.03 5.03 3.12
N ARG A 79 -1.47 5.91 3.95
CA ARG A 79 -0.23 5.63 4.70
C ARG A 79 -0.44 4.52 5.73
N HIS A 80 -1.56 4.52 6.43
CA HIS A 80 -1.90 3.48 7.39
C HIS A 80 -1.98 2.11 6.71
N VAL A 81 -2.74 2.01 5.62
CA VAL A 81 -2.86 0.78 4.82
C VAL A 81 -1.51 0.35 4.26
N ALA A 82 -0.73 1.28 3.69
CA ALA A 82 0.59 0.98 3.16
C ALA A 82 1.55 0.46 4.24
N GLY A 83 1.49 1.01 5.46
CA GLY A 83 2.30 0.55 6.59
C GLY A 83 1.95 -0.86 7.02
N ALA A 84 0.66 -1.19 7.09
CA ALA A 84 0.20 -2.55 7.39
C ALA A 84 0.66 -3.55 6.32
N LEU A 85 0.45 -3.21 5.03
CA LEU A 85 0.92 -4.03 3.91
C LEU A 85 2.44 -4.19 3.88
N ALA A 86 3.21 -3.12 4.13
CA ALA A 86 4.66 -3.16 4.12
C ALA A 86 5.20 -4.19 5.12
N ARG A 87 4.61 -4.28 6.33
CA ARG A 87 5.00 -5.27 7.35
C ARG A 87 4.83 -6.71 6.86
N GLU A 88 3.78 -7.00 6.09
CA GLU A 88 3.54 -8.32 5.51
C GLU A 88 4.44 -8.58 4.30
N LEU A 89 4.65 -7.58 3.45
CA LEU A 89 5.42 -7.70 2.22
C LEU A 89 6.94 -7.81 2.47
N VAL A 90 7.46 -7.19 3.53
CA VAL A 90 8.86 -7.40 3.99
C VAL A 90 9.06 -8.85 4.43
N ARG A 91 8.17 -9.37 5.28
CA ARG A 91 8.26 -10.76 5.78
C ARG A 91 8.26 -11.82 4.68
N GLN A 92 7.66 -11.51 3.53
CA GLN A 92 7.62 -12.39 2.35
C GLN A 92 8.82 -12.21 1.40
N SER A 93 9.63 -11.18 1.60
CA SER A 93 10.80 -10.88 0.76
C SER A 93 12.14 -11.25 1.42
N GLY A 94 12.09 -11.73 2.67
CA GLY A 94 13.24 -12.20 3.44
C GLY A 94 13.35 -13.71 3.46
#